data_AF-A0A8H7ZR29-F1
#
_entry.id   AF-A0A8H7ZR29-F1
#
_cell.length_a   1.000
_cell.length_b   1.000
_cell.length_c   1.000
_cell.angle_alpha   90.00
_cell.angle_beta   90.00
_cell.angle_gamma   90.00
#
_symmetry.space_group_name_H-M   'P 1'
#
loop_
_entity.id
_entity.type
_entity.pdbx_description
1 polymer ?
#
loop_
_entity_poly.entity_id
_entity_poly.type
_entity_poly.pdbx_seq_one_letter_code
_entity_poly.pdbx_strand_id
1 'polypeptide(L)'
;MKLWGFRKRVAGGSLMVSDFLCACHGPLRLSAEEAKNCDLPEQARIIIQPGKNKDGWWKSTDMVKQLEERALPIFKALHPDCIGMFSCIVCIHGNRYFS
;
A
#
# COMPACT_ATOMS: atom_id res chain seq x y z
N MET A 1 20.88 -42.04 -5.97
CA MET A 1 19.84 -41.41 -6.81
C MET A 1 19.24 -40.22 -6.06
N LYS A 2 19.09 -39.08 -6.72
CA LYS A 2 18.76 -37.77 -6.14
C LYS A 2 17.26 -37.47 -6.32
N LEU A 3 16.59 -37.15 -5.19
CA LEU A 3 15.42 -36.30 -4.97
C LEU A 3 14.17 -36.41 -5.87
N TRP A 4 13.00 -36.48 -5.23
CA TRP A 4 12.09 -35.33 -5.18
C TRP A 4 11.12 -35.46 -4.00
N GLY A 5 11.29 -34.60 -2.99
CA GLY A 5 10.34 -34.47 -1.89
C GLY A 5 9.18 -33.58 -2.34
N PHE A 6 7.95 -34.06 -2.18
CA PHE A 6 6.78 -33.19 -2.17
C PHE A 6 6.88 -32.26 -0.97
N ARG A 7 7.43 -31.06 -1.19
CA ARG A 7 7.33 -29.96 -0.22
C ARG A 7 5.86 -29.58 -0.16
N LYS A 8 5.17 -29.89 0.95
CA LYS A 8 3.83 -29.34 1.21
C LYS A 8 3.95 -27.82 1.05
N ARG A 9 3.25 -27.26 0.06
CA ARG A 9 3.09 -25.82 -0.07
C ARG A 9 2.23 -25.41 1.12
N VAL A 10 2.85 -24.85 2.16
CA VAL A 10 2.09 -24.22 3.25
C VAL A 10 1.12 -23.25 2.59
N ALA A 11 -0.12 -23.21 3.06
CA ALA A 11 -1.13 -22.25 2.61
C ALA A 11 -0.78 -20.84 3.11
N GLY A 12 0.43 -20.37 2.80
CA GLY A 12 0.86 -19.00 3.05
C GLY A 12 0.20 -18.13 2.00
N GLY A 13 -0.78 -17.33 2.41
CA GLY A 13 -1.26 -16.23 1.59
C GLY A 13 -0.14 -15.22 1.38
N SER A 14 -0.03 -14.67 0.18
CA SER A 14 0.76 -13.45 -0.01
C SER A 14 0.08 -12.28 0.70
N LEU A 15 0.86 -11.28 1.09
CA LEU A 15 0.41 -10.02 1.63
C LEU A 15 1.01 -8.91 0.76
N MET A 16 0.18 -8.05 0.20
CA MET A 16 0.64 -6.86 -0.49
C MET A 16 0.43 -5.67 0.44
N VAL A 17 1.44 -4.83 0.59
CA VAL A 17 1.38 -3.63 1.41
C VAL A 17 1.72 -2.44 0.53
N SER A 18 0.84 -1.44 0.50
CA SER A 18 1.05 -0.18 -0.19
C SER A 18 1.05 0.94 0.82
N ASP A 19 2.04 1.81 0.76
CA ASP A 19 2.21 2.90 1.73
C ASP A 19 2.84 4.13 1.09
N PHE A 20 2.65 5.29 1.70
CA PHE A 20 3.25 6.55 1.27
C PHE A 20 4.28 6.99 2.30
N LEU A 21 5.47 7.37 1.82
CA LEU A 21 6.55 7.85 2.66
C LEU A 21 6.74 9.36 2.43
N CYS A 22 6.87 10.09 3.52
CA CYS A 22 7.24 11.50 3.55
C CYS A 22 8.66 11.64 4.11
N ALA A 23 9.47 12.50 3.52
CA ALA A 23 10.88 12.63 3.89
C ALA A 23 11.10 13.07 5.35
N CYS A 24 10.20 13.89 5.91
CA CYS A 24 10.32 14.38 7.29
C CYS A 24 9.66 13.48 8.35
N HIS A 25 8.67 12.64 7.96
CA HIS A 25 7.87 11.86 8.90
C HIS A 25 8.01 10.33 8.74
N GLY A 26 8.64 9.87 7.67
CA GLY A 26 8.62 8.45 7.30
C GLY A 26 7.23 8.06 6.79
N PRO A 27 6.62 6.95 7.24
CA PRO A 27 5.26 6.57 6.83
C PRO A 27 4.26 7.68 7.10
N LEU A 28 3.46 8.01 6.10
CA LEU A 28 2.49 9.09 6.17
C LEU A 28 1.34 8.69 7.12
N ARG A 29 1.38 9.27 8.32
CA ARG A 29 0.54 8.89 9.46
C ARG A 29 0.29 10.09 10.38
N LEU A 30 -0.89 10.13 10.97
CA LEU A 30 -1.32 11.03 12.04
C LEU A 30 -1.21 10.35 13.41
N SER A 31 -1.21 11.13 14.47
CA SER A 31 -1.56 10.62 15.81
C SER A 31 -3.05 10.28 15.88
N ALA A 32 -3.44 9.45 16.85
CA ALA A 32 -4.84 9.07 17.04
C ALA A 32 -5.74 10.29 17.35
N GLU A 33 -5.18 11.29 18.04
CA GLU A 33 -5.89 12.53 18.37
C GLU A 33 -6.12 13.39 17.13
N GLU A 34 -5.10 13.60 16.30
CA GLU A 34 -5.21 14.34 15.04
C GLU A 34 -6.16 13.65 14.05
N ALA A 35 -6.03 12.33 13.90
CA ALA A 35 -6.91 11.54 13.05
C ALA A 35 -8.38 11.70 13.44
N LYS A 36 -8.66 11.66 14.76
CA LYS A 36 -10.02 11.86 15.28
C LYS A 36 -10.52 13.29 15.09
N ASN A 37 -9.66 14.28 15.30
CA ASN A 37 -10.03 15.70 15.16
C ASN A 37 -10.32 16.07 13.70
N CYS A 38 -9.60 15.47 12.75
CA CYS A 38 -9.78 15.71 11.33
C CYS A 38 -10.75 14.74 10.65
N ASP A 39 -11.28 13.73 11.36
CA ASP A 39 -12.07 12.62 10.81
C ASP A 39 -11.36 11.92 9.63
N LEU A 40 -10.07 11.64 9.81
CA LEU A 40 -9.19 11.04 8.81
C LEU A 40 -8.68 9.67 9.28
N PRO A 41 -8.31 8.77 8.35
CA PRO A 41 -7.59 7.56 8.72
C PRO A 41 -6.24 7.91 9.35
N GLU A 42 -5.83 7.14 10.37
CA GLU A 42 -4.55 7.36 11.05
C GLU A 42 -3.35 7.20 10.10
N GLN A 43 -3.42 6.32 9.10
CA GLN A 43 -2.30 6.04 8.20
C GLN A 43 -2.75 5.85 6.76
N ALA A 44 -1.88 6.25 5.82
CA ALA A 44 -2.12 6.07 4.40
C ALA A 44 -2.03 4.59 3.97
N ARG A 45 -1.35 3.74 4.74
CA ARG A 45 -1.10 2.32 4.43
C ARG A 45 -2.38 1.53 4.15
N ILE A 46 -2.34 0.75 3.08
CA ILE A 46 -3.33 -0.27 2.75
C ILE A 46 -2.65 -1.63 2.70
N ILE A 47 -3.31 -2.62 3.28
CA ILE A 47 -2.92 -4.02 3.23
C ILE A 47 -3.93 -4.73 2.34
N ILE A 48 -3.45 -5.38 1.28
CA ILE A 48 -4.27 -6.14 0.35
C ILE A 48 -3.94 -7.61 0.48
N GLN A 49 -4.97 -8.44 0.59
CA GLN A 49 -4.81 -9.89 0.57
C GLN A 49 -5.06 -10.42 -0.86
N PRO A 50 -4.02 -10.74 -1.63
CA PRO A 50 -4.18 -11.30 -2.97
C PRO A 50 -4.82 -12.69 -2.97
N GLY A 51 -5.69 -12.94 -3.94
CA GLY A 51 -6.27 -14.27 -4.20
C GLY A 51 -7.58 -14.25 -4.99
N LYS A 52 -7.93 -15.39 -5.60
CA LYS A 52 -9.13 -15.59 -6.44
C LYS A 52 -10.47 -15.35 -5.69
N ASN A 53 -10.47 -15.47 -4.36
CA ASN A 53 -11.60 -15.20 -3.47
C ASN A 53 -11.28 -14.11 -2.44
N LYS A 54 -10.32 -13.23 -2.75
CA LYS A 54 -9.89 -12.13 -1.88
C LYS A 54 -9.91 -10.82 -2.67
N ASP A 55 -9.19 -9.80 -2.20
CA ASP A 55 -9.19 -8.43 -2.75
C ASP A 55 -8.66 -8.30 -4.19
N GLY A 56 -8.31 -9.41 -4.84
CA GLY A 56 -7.65 -9.41 -6.14
C GLY A 56 -6.19 -8.99 -6.06
N TRP A 57 -5.60 -8.71 -7.22
CA TRP A 57 -4.23 -8.19 -7.29
C TRP A 57 -4.24 -6.66 -7.24
N TRP A 58 -3.22 -6.03 -6.66
CA TRP A 58 -3.11 -4.58 -6.62
C TRP A 58 -2.94 -4.02 -8.03
N LYS A 59 -3.71 -2.99 -8.37
CA LYS A 59 -3.71 -2.30 -9.66
C LYS A 59 -3.30 -0.84 -9.48
N SER A 60 -2.87 -0.21 -10.57
CA SER A 60 -2.58 1.23 -10.60
C SER A 60 -3.77 2.10 -10.18
N THR A 61 -5.00 1.65 -10.43
CA THR A 61 -6.22 2.33 -9.96
C THR A 61 -6.34 2.33 -8.43
N ASP A 62 -5.88 1.26 -7.77
CA ASP A 62 -5.90 1.18 -6.30
C ASP A 62 -4.90 2.15 -5.68
N MET A 63 -3.79 2.43 -6.38
CA MET A 63 -2.83 3.47 -6.02
C MET A 63 -3.45 4.86 -6.01
N VAL A 64 -4.13 5.23 -7.11
CA VAL A 64 -4.73 6.56 -7.27
C VAL A 64 -5.80 6.75 -6.21
N LYS A 65 -6.62 5.71 -5.98
CA LYS A 65 -7.61 5.70 -4.91
C LYS A 65 -6.97 5.90 -3.53
N GLN A 66 -5.89 5.18 -3.23
CA GLN A 66 -5.15 5.35 -1.96
C GLN A 66 -4.57 6.76 -1.81
N LEU A 67 -4.06 7.33 -2.91
CA LEU A 67 -3.51 8.68 -2.93
C LEU A 67 -4.60 9.71 -2.62
N GLU A 68 -5.73 9.64 -3.31
CA GLU A 68 -6.85 10.58 -3.18
C GLU A 68 -7.57 10.47 -1.84
N GLU A 69 -7.89 9.25 -1.41
CA GLU A 69 -8.74 9.03 -0.23
C GLU A 69 -7.97 9.06 1.09
N ARG A 70 -6.64 8.81 1.06
CA ARG A 70 -5.85 8.70 2.30
C ARG A 70 -4.65 9.62 2.32
N ALA A 71 -3.76 9.48 1.34
CA ALA A 71 -2.47 10.16 1.42
C ALA A 71 -2.60 11.68 1.28
N LEU A 72 -3.40 12.18 0.34
CA LEU A 72 -3.60 13.63 0.17
C LEU A 72 -4.25 14.30 1.39
N PRO A 73 -5.34 13.76 1.99
CA PRO A 73 -5.90 14.30 3.21
C PRO A 73 -4.92 14.33 4.39
N ILE A 74 -4.20 13.22 4.63
CA ILE A 74 -3.20 13.15 5.70
C ILE A 74 -2.05 14.14 5.44
N PHE A 75 -1.58 14.24 4.20
CA PHE A 75 -0.53 15.19 3.84
C PHE A 75 -0.95 16.64 4.10
N LYS A 76 -2.18 17.01 3.74
CA LYS A 76 -2.72 18.36 4.00
C LYS A 76 -2.85 18.65 5.49
N ALA A 77 -3.20 17.66 6.30
CA ALA A 77 -3.26 17.83 7.75
C ALA A 77 -1.87 18.05 8.36
N LEU A 78 -0.85 17.31 7.91
CA LEU A 78 0.53 17.44 8.38
C LEU A 78 1.24 18.69 7.82
N HIS A 79 0.82 19.17 6.64
CA HIS A 79 1.48 20.24 5.90
C HIS A 79 0.45 21.18 5.22
N PRO A 80 -0.29 21.99 6.00
CA PRO A 80 -1.43 22.77 5.49
C PRO A 80 -1.07 23.75 4.37
N ASP A 81 0.15 24.31 4.40
CA ASP A 81 0.61 25.34 3.46
C ASP A 81 1.61 24.81 2.42
N CYS A 82 1.74 23.49 2.28
CA CYS A 82 2.70 22.88 1.36
C CYS A 82 2.03 22.25 0.15
N ILE A 83 2.73 22.27 -0.98
CA ILE A 83 2.36 21.50 -2.17
C ILE A 83 3.17 20.19 -2.14
N GLY A 84 2.46 19.06 -2.05
CA GLY A 84 3.07 17.73 -2.06
C GLY A 84 3.37 17.26 -3.47
N MET A 85 4.61 16.83 -3.72
CA MET A 85 4.98 16.10 -4.93
C MET A 85 5.05 14.61 -4.61
N PHE A 86 4.23 13.81 -5.27
CA PHE A 86 4.15 12.37 -5.05
C PHE A 86 4.74 11.63 -6.24
N SER A 87 5.69 10.73 -5.97
CA SER A 87 6.25 9.81 -6.96
C SER A 87 5.94 8.38 -6.53
N CYS A 88 5.24 7.64 -7.40
CA CYS A 88 4.96 6.24 -7.15
C CYS A 88 6.06 5.36 -7.74
N ILE A 89 6.82 4.70 -6.86
CA ILE A 89 7.75 3.65 -7.28
C ILE A 89 6.99 2.34 -7.22
N VAL A 90 6.42 1.93 -8.34
CA VAL A 90 5.84 0.60 -8.47
C VAL A 90 6.94 -0.33 -8.99
N CYS A 91 7.41 -1.25 -8.15
CA CYS A 91 8.20 -2.39 -8.62
C CYS A 91 7.29 -3.37 -9.36
N ILE A 92 6.99 -3.07 -10.63
CA ILE A 92 6.41 -4.06 -11.54
C ILE A 92 7.55 -5.04 -11.85
N HIS A 93 7.63 -6.17 -11.14
CA HIS A 93 8.37 -7.31 -11.65
C HIS A 93 7.63 -7.77 -12.92
N GLY A 94 8.05 -7.22 -14.06
CA GLY A 94 7.55 -7.59 -15.38
C GLY A 94 7.95 -9.02 -15.69
N ASN A 95 7.20 -9.99 -15.18
CA ASN A 95 7.16 -11.30 -15.82
C ASN A 95 6.38 -11.14 -17.11
N ARG A 96 7.12 -11.05 -18.22
CA ARG A 96 6.60 -11.29 -19.58
C ARG A 96 6.11 -12.74 -19.69
N TYR A 97 4.98 -13.08 -19.09
CA TYR A 97 4.27 -14.34 -19.33
C TYR A 97 2.76 -14.11 -19.19
N PHE A 98 2.21 -13.32 -20.10
CA PHE A 98 0.82 -13.45 -20.52
C PHE A 98 0.85 -13.63 -22.04
N SER A 99 0.70 -14.89 -22.45
CA SER A 99 0.26 -15.32 -23.77
C SER A 99 -0.83 -16.36 -23.58
#